data_AF-A0A355B8E8-F1
#
_entry.id   AF-A0A355B8E8-F1
#
_cell.length_a   1.000
_cell.length_b   1.000
_cell.length_c   1.000
_cell.angle_alpha   90.00
_cell.angle_beta   90.00
_cell.angle_gamma   90.00
#
_symmetry.space_group_name_H-M   'P 1'
#
loop_
_entity.id
_entity.type
_entity.pdbx_description
1 polymer ?
#
loop_
_entity_poly.entity_id
_entity_poly.type
_entity_poly.pdbx_seq_one_letter_code
_entity_poly.pdbx_strand_id
1 'polypeptide(L)' 'MNNFELYNPVNYIFGKGQIAKLFSLVPQNTKILLAYGGGSIFKNGVYEQVKNALFAQYKDGNI' A
#
# COMPACT_ATOMS: atom_id res chain seq x y z
N MET A 1 -15.22 -22.27 -26.05
CA MET A 1 -15.26 -21.47 -24.80
C MET A 1 -16.71 -21.41 -24.36
N ASN A 2 -17.00 -21.65 -23.08
CA ASN A 2 -18.36 -21.59 -22.54
C ASN A 2 -18.66 -20.20 -21.97
N ASN A 3 -19.95 -19.91 -21.76
CA ASN A 3 -20.37 -18.65 -21.15
C ASN A 3 -19.86 -18.56 -19.70
N PHE A 4 -19.37 -17.38 -19.31
CA PHE A 4 -18.96 -17.07 -17.95
C PHE A 4 -19.25 -15.61 -17.60
N GLU A 5 -19.37 -15.36 -16.30
CA GLU A 5 -19.35 -14.02 -15.71
C GLU A 5 -18.10 -13.87 -14.85
N LEU A 6 -17.40 -12.75 -14.99
CA LEU A 6 -16.19 -12.45 -14.23
C LEU A 6 -16.39 -11.16 -13.45
N TYR A 7 -16.25 -11.25 -12.13
CA TYR A 7 -16.20 -10.09 -11.24
C TYR A 7 -14.80 -9.95 -10.63
N ASN A 8 -14.16 -8.81 -10.90
CA ASN A 8 -12.85 -8.48 -10.36
C ASN A 8 -12.81 -7.00 -9.95
N PRO A 9 -13.23 -6.66 -8.72
CA PRO A 9 -13.33 -5.27 -8.27
C PRO A 9 -11.99 -4.69 -7.82
N VAL A 10 -10.93 -5.49 -7.79
CA VAL A 10 -9.63 -5.04 -7.28
C VAL A 10 -9.05 -4.01 -8.22
N ASN A 11 -8.71 -2.83 -7.68
CA ASN A 11 -7.98 -1.81 -8.41
C ASN A 11 -6.49 -2.17 -8.46
N TYR A 12 -6.03 -2.69 -9.60
CA TYR A 12 -4.62 -3.01 -9.80
C TYR A 12 -3.80 -1.75 -10.08
N ILE A 13 -2.85 -1.47 -9.20
CA ILE A 13 -1.87 -0.42 -9.41
C ILE A 13 -0.53 -1.06 -9.77
N PHE A 14 -0.13 -0.95 -11.04
CA PHE A 14 1.05 -1.63 -11.58
C PHE A 14 2.08 -0.65 -12.14
N GLY A 15 3.37 -0.96 -11.96
CA GLY A 15 4.50 -0.21 -12.50
C GLY A 15 5.49 0.27 -11.45
N LYS A 16 6.68 0.68 -11.89
CA LYS A 16 7.72 1.25 -11.02
C LYS A 16 7.20 2.52 -10.35
N GLY A 17 7.46 2.69 -9.06
CA GLY A 17 7.11 3.91 -8.30
C GLY A 17 5.64 4.04 -7.88
N GLN A 18 4.79 3.04 -8.17
CA GLN A 18 3.36 3.14 -7.88
C GLN A 18 3.00 3.13 -6.38
N ILE A 19 3.91 2.75 -5.49
CA ILE A 19 3.72 2.82 -4.03
C ILE A 19 3.33 4.25 -3.59
N ALA A 20 3.74 5.29 -4.31
CA ALA A 20 3.34 6.68 -4.03
C ALA A 20 1.81 6.92 -4.06
N LYS A 21 1.04 6.11 -4.82
CA LYS A 21 -0.42 6.25 -4.88
C LYS A 21 -1.12 5.86 -3.57
N LEU A 22 -0.44 5.18 -2.65
CA LEU A 22 -1.00 4.85 -1.33
C LEU A 22 -1.54 6.08 -0.61
N PHE A 23 -0.87 7.24 -0.74
CA PHE A 23 -1.31 8.50 -0.14
C PHE A 23 -2.75 8.90 -0.53
N SER A 24 -3.14 8.65 -1.78
CA SER A 24 -4.47 9.01 -2.29
C SER A 24 -5.50 7.88 -2.18
N LEU A 25 -5.05 6.62 -2.11
CA LEU A 25 -5.92 5.44 -2.16
C LEU A 25 -6.27 4.91 -0.77
N VAL A 26 -5.45 5.20 0.23
CA VAL A 26 -5.73 4.85 1.63
C VAL A 26 -6.48 6.01 2.29
N PRO A 27 -7.58 5.75 3.01
CA PRO A 27 -8.30 6.77 3.76
C PRO A 27 -7.38 7.56 4.69
N GLN A 28 -7.50 8.88 4.65
CA GLN A 28 -6.75 9.77 5.54
C GLN A 28 -7.27 9.66 6.98
N ASN A 29 -6.44 10.06 7.96
CA ASN A 29 -6.79 10.10 9.39
C ASN A 29 -7.29 8.76 9.96
N THR A 30 -6.79 7.64 9.43
CA THR A 30 -7.22 6.30 9.82
C THR A 30 -6.04 5.51 10.35
N LYS A 31 -6.14 4.92 11.53
CA LYS A 31 -5.07 4.09 12.09
C LYS A 31 -4.80 2.86 11.20
N ILE A 32 -3.55 2.68 10.77
CA ILE A 32 -3.16 1.62 9.83
C ILE A 32 -2.34 0.55 10.57
N LEU A 33 -2.71 -0.72 10.38
CA LEU A 33 -1.89 -1.86 10.78
C LEU A 33 -1.10 -2.38 9.58
N LEU A 34 0.24 -2.32 9.64
CA LEU A 34 1.10 -2.94 8.62
C LEU A 34 1.39 -4.40 9.00
N ALA A 35 0.80 -5.34 8.27
CA ALA A 35 1.10 -6.77 8.40
C ALA A 35 2.21 -7.20 7.42
N TYR A 36 3.21 -7.95 7.91
CA TYR A 36 4.33 -8.45 7.11
C TYR A 36 4.87 -9.78 7.65
N GLY A 37 5.62 -10.50 6.82
CA GLY A 37 6.22 -11.81 7.17
C GLY A 37 7.61 -11.69 7.81
N GLY A 38 8.56 -12.57 7.40
CA GLY A 38 9.90 -12.68 8.00
C GLY A 38 10.86 -11.48 7.85
N GLY A 39 10.38 -10.31 7.45
CA GLY A 39 11.14 -9.05 7.52
C GLY A 39 12.10 -8.75 6.37
N SER A 40 12.02 -9.48 5.24
CA SER A 40 12.80 -9.12 4.03
C SER A 40 12.54 -7.69 3.54
N ILE A 41 11.33 -7.17 3.79
CA ILE A 41 10.90 -5.81 3.43
C ILE A 41 11.70 -4.69 4.10
N PHE A 42 12.36 -4.97 5.23
CA PHE A 42 13.23 -4.02 5.91
C PHE A 42 14.59 -3.92 5.21
N LYS A 43 15.09 -5.04 4.67
CA LYS A 43 16.39 -5.10 4.00
C LYS A 43 16.35 -4.49 2.60
N ASN A 44 15.24 -4.65 1.88
CA ASN A 44 15.09 -4.16 0.51
C ASN A 44 14.46 -2.76 0.42
N GLY A 45 14.17 -2.11 1.56
CA GLY A 45 13.64 -0.75 1.63
C GLY A 45 12.13 -0.63 1.31
N VAL A 46 11.40 -1.73 1.08
CA VAL A 46 9.95 -1.68 0.83
C VAL A 46 9.20 -1.13 2.02
N TYR A 47 9.59 -1.51 3.24
CA TYR A 47 8.97 -0.98 4.46
C TYR A 47 9.07 0.56 4.50
N GLU A 48 10.27 1.10 4.25
CA GLU A 48 10.48 2.56 4.22
C GLU A 48 9.70 3.24 3.09
N GLN A 49 9.56 2.61 1.92
CA GLN A 49 8.74 3.17 0.84
C GLN A 49 7.26 3.25 1.21
N VAL A 50 6.70 2.18 1.81
CA VAL A 50 5.30 2.16 2.27
C VAL A 50 5.10 3.18 3.38
N LYS A 51 6.01 3.17 4.36
CA LYS A 51 6.05 4.12 5.47
C LYS A 51 6.01 5.54 4.94
N ASN A 52 6.96 5.95 4.10
CA ASN A 52 7.03 7.30 3.54
C ASN A 52 5.80 7.69 2.72
N ALA A 53 5.23 6.75 1.95
CA ALA A 53 4.03 7.02 1.16
C ALA A 53 2.79 7.29 2.03
N LEU A 54 2.74 6.72 3.23
CA LEU A 54 1.65 6.92 4.19
C LEU A 54 1.93 8.10 5.16
N PHE A 55 3.19 8.36 5.49
CA PHE A 55 3.60 9.35 6.50
C PHE A 55 3.34 10.80 6.12
N ALA A 56 3.17 11.14 4.84
CA ALA A 56 2.74 12.47 4.46
C ALA A 56 1.39 12.88 5.12
N GLN A 57 0.64 11.90 5.66
CA GLN A 57 -0.60 12.11 6.39
C GLN A 57 -0.42 12.33 7.92
N TYR A 58 0.75 12.01 8.50
CA TYR A 58 0.97 11.99 9.96
C TYR A 58 2.10 12.95 10.36
N LYS A 59 1.75 14.09 10.96
CA LYS A 59 2.73 15.13 11.35
C LYS A 59 3.60 14.78 12.57
N ASP A 60 3.26 13.74 13.33
CA ASP A 60 3.84 13.53 14.67
C ASP A 60 4.53 12.17 14.87
N GLY A 61 4.98 11.50 13.80
CA GLY A 61 5.85 10.32 13.92
C GLY A 61 5.19 9.01 14.39
N ASN A 62 3.90 9.02 14.73
CA ASN A 62 3.15 7.82 15.12
C ASN A 62 2.39 7.23 13.93
N ILE A 63 2.75 6.00 13.53
CA ILE A 63 1.88 5.10 12.74
C ILE A 63 1.02 4.30 13.72
#